data_AF-A0A4R7RK45-F1
#
_entry.id   AF-A0A4R7RK45-F1
#
_cell.length_a   1.000
_cell.length_b   1.000
_cell.length_c   1.000
_cell.angle_alpha   90.00
_cell.angle_beta   90.00
_cell.angle_gamma   90.00
#
_symmetry.space_group_name_H-M   'P 1'
#
loop_
_entity.id
_entity.type
_entity.pdbx_description
1 polymer ?
#
loop_
_entity_poly.entity_id
_entity_poly.type
_entity_poly.pdbx_seq_one_letter_code
_entity_poly.pdbx_strand_id
1 'polypeptide(L)'
;MGFTRPYKRTCRQFVGGSYAEGGRAEYIQDERYAEVPGHYVRAFLIILKDLQELFDFIEPDDENLACYSYRIHALLLRTCVEVEANCVAILKENGYPKPEKKTNDGRL
;
A
#
# COMPACT_ATOMS: atom_id res chain seq x y z
N MET A 1 20.47 -2.81 -11.45
CA MET A 1 20.58 -1.33 -11.56
C MET A 1 19.81 -0.72 -10.39
N GLY A 2 20.49 -0.33 -9.31
CA GLY A 2 19.85 0.25 -8.13
C GLY A 2 19.92 1.78 -8.17
N PHE A 3 18.81 2.45 -7.90
CA PHE A 3 18.77 3.92 -7.88
C PHE A 3 19.57 4.49 -6.70
N THR A 4 20.31 5.58 -6.93
CA THR A 4 21.22 6.24 -5.98
C THR A 4 20.50 6.86 -4.76
N ARG A 5 19.19 7.12 -4.86
CA ARG A 5 18.33 7.53 -3.75
C ARG A 5 17.04 6.72 -3.81
N PRO A 6 16.81 5.75 -2.90
CA PRO A 6 15.56 5.00 -2.89
C PRO A 6 14.40 5.90 -2.47
N TYR A 7 13.24 5.71 -3.10
CA TYR A 7 11.99 6.36 -2.72
C TYR A 7 11.61 5.99 -1.28
N LYS A 8 11.29 6.97 -0.44
CA LYS A 8 10.71 6.77 0.90
C LYS A 8 9.46 5.88 0.80
N ARG A 9 9.22 5.05 1.82
CA ARG A 9 8.08 4.09 1.90
C ARG A 9 8.00 2.99 0.83
N THR A 10 9.12 2.56 0.24
CA THR A 10 9.14 1.41 -0.70
C THR A 10 10.02 0.28 -0.20
N CYS A 11 9.56 -0.98 -0.37
CA CYS A 11 10.40 -2.16 -0.18
C CYS A 11 11.37 -2.28 -1.36
N ARG A 12 12.69 -2.48 -1.12
CA ARG A 12 13.67 -2.71 -2.20
C ARG A 12 14.73 -3.76 -1.93
N GLN A 13 15.17 -4.32 -3.06
CA GLN A 13 16.41 -5.07 -3.26
C GLN A 13 17.65 -4.22 -3.02
N PHE A 14 18.59 -4.75 -2.23
CA PHE A 14 19.96 -4.25 -2.22
C PHE A 14 20.61 -4.47 -3.60
N VAL A 15 21.40 -3.49 -4.04
CA VAL A 15 22.08 -3.49 -5.36
C VAL A 15 22.96 -4.74 -5.57
N GLY A 16 23.41 -5.38 -4.49
CA GLY A 16 24.34 -6.50 -4.52
C GLY A 16 23.73 -7.91 -4.60
N GLY A 17 22.40 -8.07 -4.67
CA GLY A 17 21.77 -9.39 -4.89
C GLY A 17 21.99 -10.44 -3.79
N SER A 18 22.76 -10.12 -2.75
CA SER A 18 22.82 -10.94 -1.56
C SER A 18 21.40 -10.94 -0.96
N TYR A 19 20.90 -12.11 -0.56
CA TYR A 19 19.62 -12.25 0.13
C TYR A 19 19.75 -13.19 1.33
N ALA A 20 20.78 -14.04 1.33
CA ALA A 20 20.98 -15.11 2.29
C ALA A 20 21.58 -14.65 3.63
N GLU A 21 22.39 -13.58 3.63
CA GLU A 21 23.15 -13.19 4.84
C GLU A 21 22.49 -12.02 5.55
N GLY A 22 21.57 -12.31 6.48
CA GLY A 22 21.69 -11.82 7.85
C GLY A 22 21.06 -10.50 8.34
N GLY A 23 20.41 -9.64 7.53
CA GLY A 23 19.90 -8.35 8.09
C GLY A 23 18.99 -7.48 7.19
N ARG A 24 18.10 -8.07 6.39
CA ARG A 24 17.55 -7.41 5.17
C ARG A 24 16.14 -6.79 5.29
N ALA A 25 15.80 -6.25 6.46
CA ALA A 25 14.61 -5.42 6.66
C ALA A 25 14.90 -4.13 7.46
N GLU A 26 16.17 -3.87 7.79
CA GLU A 26 16.56 -2.75 8.68
C GLU A 26 16.29 -1.37 8.10
N TYR A 27 16.15 -1.24 6.77
CA TYR A 27 15.72 0.03 6.17
C TYR A 27 14.30 0.46 6.62
N ILE A 28 13.49 -0.49 7.13
CA ILE A 28 12.18 -0.21 7.73
C ILE A 28 12.36 0.44 9.13
N GLN A 29 13.50 0.23 9.79
CA GLN A 29 13.84 0.80 11.10
C GLN A 29 14.58 2.14 10.99
N ASP A 30 15.06 2.53 9.80
CA ASP A 30 15.74 3.81 9.61
C ASP A 30 14.73 4.96 9.63
N GLU A 31 14.84 5.82 10.65
CA GLU A 31 13.96 6.98 10.89
C GLU A 31 13.89 7.95 9.69
N ARG A 32 14.89 7.93 8.78
CA ARG A 32 14.87 8.77 7.57
C ARG A 32 13.88 8.28 6.51
N TYR A 33 13.34 7.07 6.65
CA TYR A 33 12.52 6.37 5.66
C TYR A 33 11.10 6.06 6.11
N ALA A 34 10.86 5.94 7.42
CA ALA A 34 9.54 5.72 8.01
C ALA A 34 9.50 6.29 9.44
N GLU A 35 8.78 7.39 9.67
CA GLU A 35 8.66 7.96 11.03
C GLU A 35 7.91 7.01 11.97
N VAL A 36 6.86 6.31 11.48
CA VAL A 36 6.15 5.30 12.25
C VAL A 36 5.76 4.09 11.38
N PRO A 37 6.66 3.10 11.21
CA PRO A 37 6.45 1.98 10.31
C PRO A 37 5.22 1.12 10.66
N GLY A 38 4.89 1.00 11.95
CA GLY A 38 3.72 0.25 12.41
C GLY A 38 2.38 0.82 11.93
N HIS A 39 2.29 2.13 11.69
CA HIS A 39 1.08 2.74 11.15
C HIS A 39 0.81 2.31 9.71
N TYR A 40 1.86 2.05 8.92
CA TYR A 40 1.71 1.64 7.52
C TYR A 40 1.22 0.20 7.37
N VAL A 41 1.58 -0.66 8.32
CA VAL A 41 1.17 -2.07 8.31
C VAL A 41 -0.24 -2.26 8.88
N ARG A 42 -0.69 -1.34 9.74
CA ARG A 42 -1.99 -1.44 10.43
C ARG A 42 -3.18 -1.56 9.47
N ALA A 43 -3.24 -0.72 8.43
CA ALA A 43 -4.34 -0.75 7.46
C ALA A 43 -4.40 -2.11 6.73
N PHE A 44 -3.24 -2.63 6.34
CA PHE A 44 -3.12 -3.96 5.75
C PHE A 44 -3.59 -5.08 6.69
N LEU A 45 -3.21 -5.04 7.97
CA LEU A 45 -3.63 -6.05 8.95
C LEU A 45 -5.16 -6.06 9.16
N ILE A 46 -5.81 -4.90 9.09
CA ILE A 46 -7.27 -4.79 9.17
C ILE A 46 -7.91 -5.43 7.93
N ILE A 47 -7.43 -5.09 6.72
CA ILE A 47 -7.91 -5.69 5.47
C ILE A 47 -7.72 -7.22 5.48
N LEU A 48 -6.56 -7.68 5.95
CA LEU A 48 -6.25 -9.11 6.01
C LEU A 48 -7.21 -9.86 6.96
N LYS A 49 -7.52 -9.27 8.11
CA LYS A 49 -8.51 -9.85 9.03
C LYS A 49 -9.89 -9.94 8.38
N ASP A 50 -10.34 -8.88 7.72
CA ASP A 50 -11.63 -8.84 7.03
C ASP A 50 -11.69 -9.89 5.88
N LEU A 51 -10.57 -10.11 5.19
CA LEU A 51 -10.43 -11.13 4.15
C LEU A 51 -10.49 -12.56 4.73
N GLN A 52 -9.82 -12.81 5.85
CA GLN A 52 -9.89 -14.11 6.54
C GLN A 52 -11.33 -14.42 6.96
N GLU A 53 -12.03 -13.45 7.54
CA GLU A 53 -13.44 -13.58 7.90
C GLU A 53 -14.38 -13.75 6.69
N LEU A 54 -13.95 -13.39 5.48
CA LEU A 54 -14.70 -13.64 4.25
C LEU A 54 -14.51 -15.08 3.79
N PHE A 55 -13.29 -15.61 3.90
CA PHE A 55 -12.96 -16.98 3.54
C PHE A 55 -13.60 -18.05 4.43
N ASP A 56 -14.04 -17.68 5.64
CA ASP A 56 -14.90 -18.55 6.46
C ASP A 56 -16.26 -18.87 5.78
N PHE A 57 -16.68 -18.10 4.78
CA PHE A 57 -17.97 -18.26 4.09
C PHE A 57 -17.84 -18.56 2.59
N ILE A 58 -16.77 -18.09 1.95
CA ILE A 58 -16.57 -18.20 0.50
C ILE A 58 -15.13 -18.64 0.22
N GLU A 59 -14.99 -19.83 -0.36
CA GLU A 59 -13.67 -20.30 -0.79
C GLU A 59 -13.19 -19.50 -2.01
N PRO A 60 -11.91 -19.07 -2.06
CA PRO A 60 -11.33 -18.44 -3.23
C PRO A 60 -11.14 -19.46 -4.37
N ASP A 61 -12.20 -19.68 -5.13
CA ASP A 61 -12.27 -20.58 -6.27
C ASP A 61 -12.91 -19.88 -7.50
N ASP A 62 -12.58 -20.36 -8.69
CA ASP A 62 -13.07 -19.80 -9.96
C ASP A 62 -14.60 -19.89 -10.06
N GLU A 63 -15.21 -20.91 -9.46
CA GLU A 63 -16.68 -21.04 -9.38
C GLU A 63 -17.33 -19.88 -8.60
N ASN A 64 -16.60 -19.26 -7.68
CA ASN A 64 -17.08 -18.18 -6.82
C ASN A 64 -16.79 -16.78 -7.39
N LEU A 65 -16.27 -16.66 -8.62
CA LEU A 65 -15.97 -15.35 -9.24
C LEU A 65 -17.20 -14.43 -9.36
N ALA A 66 -18.38 -15.01 -9.58
CA ALA A 66 -19.64 -14.27 -9.67
C ALA A 66 -20.28 -14.01 -8.29
N CYS A 67 -19.68 -14.51 -7.20
CA CYS A 67 -20.22 -14.35 -5.87
C CYS A 67 -20.16 -12.88 -5.42
N TYR A 68 -21.32 -12.33 -5.11
CA TYR A 68 -21.46 -10.94 -4.71
C TYR A 68 -22.10 -10.83 -3.33
N SER A 69 -21.53 -9.96 -2.50
CA SER A 69 -22.16 -9.51 -1.27
C SER A 69 -21.71 -8.09 -0.96
N TYR A 70 -22.48 -7.39 -0.13
CA TYR A 70 -22.09 -6.07 0.38
C TYR A 70 -20.76 -6.12 1.16
N ARG A 71 -20.42 -7.27 1.78
CA ARG A 71 -19.14 -7.46 2.48
C ARG A 71 -17.96 -7.50 1.49
N ILE A 72 -18.09 -8.25 0.38
CA ILE A 72 -17.08 -8.29 -0.68
C ILE A 72 -16.88 -6.90 -1.27
N HIS A 73 -17.97 -6.21 -1.61
CA HIS A 73 -17.91 -4.85 -2.14
C HIS A 73 -17.21 -3.88 -1.17
N ALA A 74 -17.57 -3.91 0.12
CA ALA A 74 -16.95 -3.06 1.14
C ALA A 74 -15.46 -3.37 1.34
N LEU A 75 -15.07 -4.66 1.33
CA LEU A 75 -13.68 -5.09 1.44
C LEU A 75 -12.84 -4.59 0.26
N LEU A 76 -13.35 -4.76 -0.96
CA LEU A 76 -12.69 -4.27 -2.17
C LEU A 76 -12.54 -2.74 -2.13
N LEU A 77 -13.60 -2.01 -1.78
CA LEU A 77 -13.56 -0.56 -1.69
C LEU A 77 -12.53 -0.08 -0.66
N ARG A 78 -12.53 -0.67 0.55
CA ARG A 78 -11.55 -0.37 1.60
C ARG A 78 -10.13 -0.64 1.11
N THR A 79 -9.91 -1.78 0.45
CA THR A 79 -8.60 -2.13 -0.11
C THR A 79 -8.13 -1.10 -1.13
N CYS A 80 -8.99 -0.71 -2.08
CA CYS A 80 -8.66 0.31 -3.09
C CYS A 80 -8.29 1.66 -2.46
N VAL A 81 -9.08 2.12 -1.48
CA VAL A 81 -8.84 3.39 -0.78
C VAL A 81 -7.50 3.37 -0.03
N GLU A 82 -7.19 2.28 0.68
CA GLU A 82 -5.93 2.17 1.43
C GLU A 82 -4.72 2.06 0.49
N VAL A 83 -4.84 1.33 -0.63
CA VAL A 83 -3.79 1.25 -1.65
C VAL A 83 -3.54 2.62 -2.28
N GLU A 84 -4.60 3.34 -2.66
CA GLU A 84 -4.50 4.70 -3.20
C GLU A 84 -3.83 5.64 -2.19
N ALA A 85 -4.29 5.63 -0.94
CA ALA A 85 -3.73 6.45 0.13
C ALA A 85 -2.24 6.15 0.34
N ASN A 86 -1.84 4.88 0.31
CA ASN A 86 -0.45 4.47 0.43
C ASN A 86 0.40 4.99 -0.75
N CYS A 87 -0.07 4.84 -1.99
CA CYS A 87 0.60 5.36 -3.18
C CYS A 87 0.75 6.89 -3.13
N VAL A 88 -0.31 7.60 -2.76
CA VAL A 88 -0.29 9.07 -2.59
C VAL A 88 0.74 9.47 -1.53
N ALA A 89 0.83 8.72 -0.43
CA ALA A 89 1.76 9.04 0.64
C ALA A 89 3.22 8.79 0.21
N ILE A 90 3.49 7.70 -0.53
CA ILE A 90 4.80 7.45 -1.17
C ILE A 90 5.16 8.65 -2.06
N LEU A 91 4.27 9.09 -2.95
CA LEU A 91 4.56 10.21 -3.85
C LEU A 91 4.84 11.51 -3.09
N LYS A 92 4.01 11.84 -2.09
CA LYS A 92 4.19 13.06 -1.27
C LYS A 92 5.55 13.09 -0.57
N GLU A 93 5.95 12.00 0.06
CA GLU A 93 7.22 11.95 0.79
C GLU A 93 8.45 12.00 -0.12
N ASN A 94 8.27 11.62 -1.37
CA ASN A 94 9.31 11.70 -2.38
C ASN A 94 9.32 13.03 -3.14
N GLY A 95 8.60 14.04 -2.64
CA GLY A 95 8.63 15.41 -3.17
C GLY A 95 7.91 15.57 -4.51
N TYR A 96 7.04 14.64 -4.89
CA TYR A 96 6.24 14.80 -6.09
C TYR A 96 5.23 15.95 -5.91
N PRO A 97 5.18 16.91 -6.86
CA PRO A 97 4.30 18.06 -6.75
C PRO A 97 2.84 17.62 -6.80
N LYS A 98 2.01 18.24 -5.96
CA LYS A 98 0.56 18.04 -6.04
C LYS A 98 0.10 18.65 -7.38
N PRO A 99 -0.69 17.93 -8.19
CA PRO A 99 -1.25 18.53 -9.39
C PRO A 99 -2.07 19.76 -8.97
N GLU A 100 -1.77 20.92 -9.55
CA GLU A 100 -2.55 22.12 -9.34
C GLU A 100 -4.00 21.82 -9.71
N LYS A 101 -4.91 22.01 -8.76
CA LYS A 101 -6.32 21.98 -9.08
C LYS A 101 -6.60 23.20 -9.94
N LYS A 102 -6.87 23.00 -11.23
CA LYS A 102 -7.53 24.02 -12.03
C LYS A 102 -8.92 24.20 -11.45
N THR A 103 -9.07 25.13 -10.51
CA THR A 103 -10.38 25.68 -10.18
C THR A 103 -10.87 26.35 -11.45
N ASN A 104 -11.77 25.69 -12.19
CA ASN A 104 -12.60 26.41 -13.13
C ASN A 104 -13.52 27.27 -12.27
N ASP A 105 -13.04 28.46 -11.95
CA ASP A 105 -13.80 29.49 -11.24
C ASP A 105 -14.89 29.93 -12.22
N GLY A 106 -16.02 29.21 -12.15
CA GLY A 106 -17.19 29.39 -12.98
C GLY A 106 -17.83 30.74 -12.69
N ARG A 107 -17.26 31.79 -13.27
CA ARG A 107 -17.96 33.04 -13.51
C ARG A 107 -18.80 32.87 -14.77
N LEU A 108 -20.06 32.53 -14.54
CA LEU A 108 -21.17 32.81 -15.46
C LEU A 108 -21.37 34.33 -15.59
#